data_AF-A0A6M8UJ39-F1
#
_entry.id   AF-A0A6M8UJ39-F1
#
_cell.length_a   1.000
_cell.length_b   1.000
_cell.length_c   1.000
_cell.angle_alpha   90.00
_cell.angle_beta   90.00
_cell.angle_gamma   90.00
#
_symmetry.space_group_name_H-M   'P 1'
#
loop_
_entity.id
_entity.type
_entity.pdbx_description
1 polymer ?
#
loop_
_entity_poly.entity_id
_entity_poly.type
_entity_poly.pdbx_seq_one_letter_code
_entity_poly.pdbx_strand_id
1 'polypeptide(L)'
;MCEGKVNYFLLPDQYAIRCLKSKFVVSSLSTLGGCYQPFLREIMELLCPAGNLPALKTAIENGADAVYIGLKDDTNARHFAGLNFTDKRLQEASRFVHQHRRKLHIAINTFAHPDGYIRWQNAVDRAADIGADALILADLAMLEYAAERYPHIERHVSVQASATNLEAVKFYQRHFGVARVVLPRVLSIHQVRQLARVTPVPLEVFAFGSLCIMAEGRCYLSSWLTGESPNTVGACSPARFVRWQQTPHGLESRLNEVLIDRYDAGENAGYPTLCKGRYQVDGNRYHVLEEPTSLNTLELLPELMQANIASVKIEGRQRSPAYVAQVAKIWRQAIDRCASDPAHFNVQQNWMTELGALSEGTQTTLGAYHRKWQ
;
A
#
# COMPACT_ATOMS: atom_id res chain seq x y z
N MET A 1 24.18 -14.73 -64.78
CA MET A 1 25.51 -14.54 -64.16
C MET A 1 25.32 -13.59 -62.99
N CYS A 2 25.40 -13.95 -61.71
CA CYS A 2 25.87 -15.15 -61.04
C CYS A 2 24.80 -15.68 -60.06
N GLU A 3 24.82 -17.00 -59.89
CA GLU A 3 24.04 -17.81 -58.97
C GLU A 3 24.65 -17.77 -57.55
N GLY A 4 23.88 -18.15 -56.53
CA GLY A 4 24.40 -18.39 -55.19
C GLY A 4 23.33 -18.83 -54.18
N LYS A 5 23.04 -20.14 -54.18
CA LYS A 5 22.10 -20.86 -53.33
C LYS A 5 22.38 -20.69 -51.83
N VAL A 6 21.35 -20.52 -51.00
CA VAL A 6 21.42 -20.76 -49.56
C VAL A 6 20.78 -22.12 -49.27
N ASN A 7 21.60 -23.05 -48.80
CA ASN A 7 21.22 -24.41 -48.43
C ASN A 7 20.54 -24.42 -47.05
N TYR A 8 19.43 -25.14 -46.95
CA TYR A 8 18.84 -25.58 -45.69
C TYR A 8 19.69 -26.72 -45.11
N PHE A 9 20.24 -26.52 -43.91
CA PHE A 9 20.83 -27.60 -43.12
C PHE A 9 19.75 -28.25 -42.24
N LEU A 10 19.63 -29.57 -42.37
CA LEU A 10 18.82 -30.45 -41.54
C LEU A 10 19.74 -31.30 -40.64
N LEU A 11 19.18 -31.63 -39.47
CA LEU A 11 19.46 -32.73 -38.51
C LEU A 11 20.37 -32.43 -37.29
N PRO A 12 20.23 -33.16 -36.16
CA PRO A 12 19.27 -34.25 -35.84
C PRO A 12 18.51 -34.12 -34.50
N ASP A 13 17.46 -34.94 -34.40
CA ASP A 13 16.76 -35.37 -33.18
C ASP A 13 17.68 -35.67 -32.00
N GLN A 14 17.33 -35.17 -30.82
CA GLN A 14 17.39 -35.88 -29.53
C GLN A 14 16.95 -34.93 -28.41
N TYR A 15 15.70 -35.05 -27.95
CA TYR A 15 15.31 -34.99 -26.53
C TYR A 15 13.89 -35.55 -26.42
N ALA A 16 13.81 -36.82 -26.03
CA ALA A 16 12.56 -37.50 -25.73
C ALA A 16 11.97 -36.91 -24.43
N ILE A 17 10.89 -36.14 -24.54
CA ILE A 17 10.02 -35.83 -23.41
C ILE A 17 8.96 -36.94 -23.34
N ARG A 18 9.06 -37.78 -22.30
CA ARG A 18 8.04 -38.76 -21.90
C ARG A 18 6.72 -38.04 -21.65
N CYS A 19 5.79 -38.13 -22.59
CA CYS A 19 4.41 -37.75 -22.40
C CYS A 19 3.68 -38.88 -21.65
N LEU A 20 3.48 -38.72 -20.34
CA LEU A 20 2.59 -39.56 -19.54
C LEU A 20 1.14 -39.30 -20.00
N LYS A 21 0.63 -40.17 -20.88
CA LYS A 21 -0.80 -40.26 -21.19
C LYS A 21 -1.56 -40.73 -19.95
N SER A 22 -2.17 -39.82 -19.19
CA SER A 22 -3.31 -40.17 -18.35
C SER A 22 -4.58 -40.09 -19.20
N LYS A 23 -5.27 -41.22 -19.29
CA LYS A 23 -6.59 -41.33 -19.91
C LYS A 23 -7.59 -40.54 -19.06
N PHE A 24 -8.06 -39.39 -19.54
CA PHE A 24 -9.31 -38.82 -19.06
C PHE A 24 -10.46 -39.35 -19.92
N VAL A 25 -11.33 -40.12 -19.28
CA VAL A 25 -12.61 -40.55 -19.81
C VAL A 25 -13.51 -39.31 -19.88
N VAL A 26 -13.93 -38.93 -21.08
CA VAL A 26 -14.96 -37.90 -21.28
C VAL A 26 -16.31 -38.57 -21.08
N SER A 27 -16.89 -38.43 -19.88
CA SER A 27 -18.31 -38.70 -19.66
C SER A 27 -19.10 -37.42 -19.85
N SER A 28 -20.03 -37.45 -20.79
CA SER A 28 -21.05 -36.43 -21.03
C SER A 28 -21.81 -36.10 -19.75
N LEU A 29 -21.85 -34.83 -19.35
CA LEU A 29 -22.80 -34.34 -18.36
C LEU A 29 -23.56 -33.15 -18.93
N SER A 30 -24.85 -33.42 -19.07
CA SER A 30 -25.97 -32.55 -19.38
C SER A 30 -26.06 -31.34 -18.45
N THR A 31 -26.54 -30.25 -19.05
CA THR A 31 -27.16 -29.07 -18.45
C THR A 31 -27.89 -29.33 -17.12
N LEU A 32 -27.35 -28.83 -16.01
CA LEU A 32 -28.10 -28.53 -14.79
C LEU A 32 -27.55 -27.22 -14.20
N GLY A 33 -28.47 -26.30 -13.93
CA GLY A 33 -28.20 -24.94 -13.48
C GLY A 33 -27.35 -24.91 -12.20
N GLY A 34 -26.27 -24.14 -12.25
CA GLY A 34 -25.44 -23.87 -11.09
C GLY A 34 -26.19 -22.97 -10.11
N CYS A 35 -26.63 -23.55 -9.00
CA CYS A 35 -26.91 -22.80 -7.79
C CYS A 35 -25.66 -22.02 -7.40
N TYR A 36 -25.70 -20.70 -7.52
CA TYR A 36 -24.79 -19.80 -6.81
C TYR A 36 -24.92 -20.10 -5.32
N GLN A 37 -23.99 -20.86 -4.75
CA GLN A 37 -23.83 -20.88 -3.31
C GLN A 37 -23.36 -19.48 -2.90
N PRO A 38 -24.08 -18.76 -2.03
CA PRO A 38 -23.60 -17.50 -1.52
C PRO A 38 -22.35 -17.82 -0.72
N PHE A 39 -21.17 -17.41 -1.21
CA PHE A 39 -20.01 -17.25 -0.36
C PHE A 39 -20.50 -16.43 0.85
N LEU A 40 -20.41 -16.99 2.05
CA LEU A 40 -20.45 -16.20 3.28
C LEU A 40 -19.47 -15.06 3.05
N ARG A 41 -19.98 -13.83 2.90
CA ARG A 41 -19.14 -12.67 2.66
C ARG A 41 -18.23 -12.54 3.87
N GLU A 42 -16.95 -12.88 3.71
CA GLU A 42 -15.97 -12.53 4.72
C GLU A 42 -16.04 -11.03 4.94
N ILE A 43 -16.15 -10.64 6.21
CA ILE A 43 -16.18 -9.23 6.60
C ILE A 43 -14.89 -8.59 6.09
N MET A 44 -15.01 -7.42 5.47
CA MET A 44 -13.89 -6.64 4.95
C MET A 44 -12.78 -6.50 6.01
N GLU A 45 -11.55 -6.83 5.62
CA GLU A 45 -10.38 -6.82 6.50
C GLU A 45 -9.99 -5.38 6.84
N LEU A 46 -9.72 -5.11 8.12
CA LEU A 46 -9.10 -3.87 8.57
C LEU A 46 -7.58 -4.07 8.73
N LEU A 47 -6.80 -3.47 7.82
CA LEU A 47 -5.34 -3.49 7.86
C LEU A 47 -4.77 -2.21 8.49
N CYS A 48 -4.22 -2.33 9.69
CA CYS A 48 -3.69 -1.18 10.44
C CYS A 48 -2.16 -1.06 10.40
N PRO A 49 -1.61 0.18 10.42
CA PRO A 49 -0.18 0.42 10.44
C PRO A 49 0.40 0.25 11.84
N ALA A 50 1.64 -0.24 11.92
CA ALA A 50 2.43 -0.12 13.13
C ALA A 50 3.90 0.15 12.83
N GLY A 51 4.43 1.26 13.37
CA GLY A 51 5.86 1.58 13.32
C GLY A 51 6.66 1.05 14.52
N ASN A 52 6.00 0.56 15.55
CA ASN A 52 6.62 -0.01 16.74
C ASN A 52 5.66 -0.98 17.43
N LEU A 53 6.19 -1.73 18.39
CA LEU A 53 5.44 -2.78 19.08
C LEU A 53 4.23 -2.24 19.89
N PRO A 54 4.30 -1.12 20.63
CA PRO A 54 3.12 -0.53 21.25
C PRO A 54 1.99 -0.24 20.25
N ALA A 55 2.29 0.42 19.12
CA ALA A 55 1.30 0.69 18.08
C ALA A 55 0.69 -0.60 17.50
N LEU A 56 1.49 -1.65 17.34
CA LEU A 56 1.02 -2.96 16.91
C LEU A 56 0.03 -3.57 17.89
N LYS A 57 0.37 -3.61 19.19
CA LYS A 57 -0.51 -4.16 20.23
C LYS A 57 -1.83 -3.39 20.26
N THR A 58 -1.73 -2.06 20.24
CA THR A 58 -2.88 -1.15 20.22
C THR A 58 -3.78 -1.34 19.00
N ALA A 59 -3.22 -1.55 17.79
CA ALA A 59 -4.01 -1.83 16.59
C ALA A 59 -4.86 -3.11 16.76
N ILE A 60 -4.23 -4.19 17.22
CA ILE A 60 -4.88 -5.49 17.42
C ILE A 60 -5.97 -5.39 18.50
N GLU A 61 -5.66 -4.76 19.63
CA GLU A 61 -6.59 -4.56 20.75
C GLU A 61 -7.82 -3.70 20.36
N ASN A 62 -7.68 -2.84 19.34
CA ASN A 62 -8.76 -1.99 18.84
C ASN A 62 -9.42 -2.53 17.56
N GLY A 63 -9.21 -3.82 17.23
CA GLY A 63 -10.01 -4.52 16.24
C GLY A 63 -9.39 -4.63 14.85
N ALA A 64 -8.09 -4.37 14.68
CA ALA A 64 -7.40 -4.70 13.45
C ALA A 64 -7.44 -6.21 13.17
N ASP A 65 -7.81 -6.60 11.94
CA ASP A 65 -7.77 -8.00 11.51
C ASP A 65 -6.34 -8.40 11.11
N ALA A 66 -5.61 -7.43 10.58
CA ALA A 66 -4.21 -7.55 10.19
C ALA A 66 -3.45 -6.27 10.56
N VAL A 67 -2.15 -6.41 10.79
CA VAL A 67 -1.23 -5.28 11.00
C VAL A 67 -0.10 -5.35 10.00
N TYR A 68 0.29 -4.19 9.45
CA TYR A 68 1.49 -4.12 8.61
C TYR A 68 2.62 -3.31 9.25
N ILE A 69 3.82 -3.87 9.19
CA ILE A 69 5.04 -3.32 9.76
C ILE A 69 6.13 -3.16 8.69
N GLY A 70 7.21 -2.47 9.04
CA GLY A 70 8.43 -2.35 8.24
C GLY A 70 9.65 -2.85 9.01
N LEU A 71 10.67 -3.26 8.27
CA LEU A 71 11.98 -3.59 8.82
C LEU A 71 12.78 -2.31 9.09
N LYS A 72 13.71 -2.36 10.06
CA LYS A 72 14.55 -1.21 10.42
C LYS A 72 15.72 -1.02 9.44
N ASP A 73 15.37 -0.83 8.17
CA ASP A 73 16.25 -0.58 7.03
C ASP A 73 15.45 0.14 5.91
N ASP A 74 16.11 0.40 4.78
CA ASP A 74 15.57 1.11 3.62
C ASP A 74 14.76 0.22 2.66
N THR A 75 14.49 -1.03 3.01
CA THR A 75 13.73 -1.94 2.14
C THR A 75 12.23 -1.63 2.09
N ASN A 76 11.76 -0.68 2.91
CA ASN A 76 10.36 -0.29 2.99
C ASN A 76 10.17 1.23 3.06
N ALA A 77 9.03 1.70 2.53
CA ALA A 77 8.64 3.09 2.66
C ALA A 77 8.40 3.46 4.14
N ARG A 78 8.49 4.73 4.50
CA ARG A 78 8.43 5.24 5.88
C ARG A 78 9.61 4.81 6.76
N HIS A 79 10.79 4.63 6.18
CA HIS A 79 12.03 4.43 6.93
C HIS A 79 12.47 5.75 7.59
N PHE A 80 12.05 5.96 8.83
CA PHE A 80 12.48 7.08 9.67
C PHE A 80 13.21 6.59 10.92
N ALA A 81 14.10 7.43 11.45
CA ALA A 81 14.82 7.13 12.68
C ALA A 81 13.83 6.85 13.84
N GLY A 82 14.11 5.79 14.61
CA GLY A 82 13.29 5.40 15.78
C GLY A 82 12.03 4.58 15.44
N LEU A 83 11.70 4.42 14.17
CA LEU A 83 10.63 3.52 13.71
C LEU A 83 11.18 2.16 13.29
N ASN A 84 10.23 1.26 13.02
CA ASN A 84 10.41 -0.07 12.48
C ASN A 84 11.07 -1.08 13.43
N PHE A 85 10.96 -2.35 13.06
CA PHE A 85 11.23 -3.45 13.95
C PHE A 85 12.64 -4.01 13.73
N THR A 86 13.31 -4.30 14.85
CA THR A 86 14.54 -5.10 14.90
C THR A 86 14.19 -6.58 15.04
N ASP A 87 15.13 -7.49 14.79
CA ASP A 87 14.87 -8.94 14.82
C ASP A 87 14.23 -9.42 16.13
N LYS A 88 14.72 -8.95 17.28
CA LYS A 88 14.13 -9.29 18.59
C LYS A 88 12.67 -8.82 18.70
N ARG A 89 12.37 -7.61 18.23
CA ARG A 89 11.01 -7.05 18.28
C ARG A 89 10.09 -7.70 17.25
N LEU A 90 10.62 -8.16 16.11
CA LEU A 90 9.89 -8.90 15.09
C LEU A 90 9.36 -10.22 15.65
N GLN A 91 10.17 -10.93 16.44
CA GLN A 91 9.75 -12.20 17.07
C GLN A 91 8.60 -11.98 18.06
N GLU A 92 8.68 -10.92 18.88
CA GLU A 92 7.60 -10.56 19.80
C GLU A 92 6.33 -10.13 19.05
N ALA A 93 6.48 -9.37 17.96
CA ALA A 93 5.38 -8.92 17.12
C ALA A 93 4.62 -10.11 16.51
N SER A 94 5.33 -11.01 15.83
CA SER A 94 4.76 -12.22 15.22
C SER A 94 4.01 -13.07 16.25
N ARG A 95 4.67 -13.39 17.37
CA ARG A 95 4.04 -14.13 18.47
C ARG A 95 2.76 -13.47 18.98
N PHE A 96 2.80 -12.15 19.24
CA PHE A 96 1.64 -11.42 19.75
C PHE A 96 0.48 -11.44 18.75
N VAL A 97 0.75 -11.16 17.48
CA VAL A 97 -0.27 -11.11 16.42
C VAL A 97 -0.96 -12.47 16.24
N HIS A 98 -0.19 -13.56 16.16
CA HIS A 98 -0.74 -14.90 16.01
C HIS A 98 -1.45 -15.42 17.27
N GLN A 99 -0.99 -15.06 18.47
CA GLN A 99 -1.71 -15.35 19.72
C GLN A 99 -3.12 -14.75 19.74
N HIS A 100 -3.31 -13.60 19.09
CA HIS A 100 -4.62 -12.95 18.92
C HIS A 100 -5.37 -13.44 17.67
N ARG A 101 -4.85 -14.44 16.96
CA ARG A 101 -5.40 -15.00 15.72
C ARG A 101 -5.57 -13.94 14.61
N ARG A 102 -4.64 -13.00 14.55
CA ARG A 102 -4.58 -11.93 13.54
C ARG A 102 -3.41 -12.16 12.59
N LYS A 103 -3.35 -11.39 11.51
CA LYS A 103 -2.33 -11.52 10.46
C LYS A 103 -1.23 -10.46 10.59
N LEU A 104 0.01 -10.88 10.37
CA LEU A 104 1.19 -10.02 10.30
C LEU A 104 1.61 -9.85 8.84
N HIS A 105 1.47 -8.63 8.32
CA HIS A 105 1.96 -8.25 7.00
C HIS A 105 3.30 -7.50 7.14
N ILE A 106 4.27 -7.80 6.29
CA ILE A 106 5.56 -7.09 6.28
C ILE A 106 5.72 -6.40 4.94
N ALA A 107 5.91 -5.07 4.97
CA ALA A 107 6.20 -4.34 3.75
C ALA A 107 7.70 -4.33 3.46
N ILE A 108 8.04 -4.72 2.23
CA ILE A 108 9.38 -4.67 1.64
C ILE A 108 9.18 -4.07 0.23
N ASN A 109 8.65 -2.84 0.22
CA ASN A 109 7.99 -2.25 -0.94
C ASN A 109 8.79 -1.16 -1.66
N THR A 110 10.05 -0.97 -1.30
CA THR A 110 11.00 -0.16 -2.10
C THR A 110 11.64 -0.99 -3.19
N PHE A 111 12.39 -0.36 -4.09
CA PHE A 111 13.01 -1.01 -5.24
C PHE A 111 14.46 -1.35 -4.93
N ALA A 112 14.88 -2.56 -5.31
CA ALA A 112 16.22 -3.04 -4.99
C ALA A 112 17.27 -2.31 -5.83
N HIS A 113 18.33 -1.81 -5.17
CA HIS A 113 19.46 -1.18 -5.87
C HIS A 113 20.44 -2.22 -6.38
N PRO A 114 21.09 -2.02 -7.54
CA PRO A 114 22.11 -2.95 -8.06
C PRO A 114 23.19 -3.31 -7.03
N ASP A 115 23.74 -2.30 -6.34
CA ASP A 115 24.83 -2.47 -5.36
C ASP A 115 24.35 -3.00 -3.99
N GLY A 116 23.05 -3.24 -3.83
CA GLY A 116 22.41 -3.60 -2.56
C GLY A 116 21.34 -4.68 -2.66
N TYR A 117 21.21 -5.34 -3.82
CA TYR A 117 20.11 -6.27 -4.13
C TYR A 117 19.90 -7.35 -3.06
N ILE A 118 21.00 -7.95 -2.57
CA ILE A 118 21.00 -8.99 -1.52
C ILE A 118 20.29 -8.51 -0.25
N ARG A 119 20.31 -7.21 0.06
CA ARG A 119 19.60 -6.67 1.23
C ARG A 119 18.10 -6.90 1.17
N TRP A 120 17.49 -6.75 0.00
CA TRP A 120 16.06 -7.00 -0.18
C TRP A 120 15.74 -8.49 -0.14
N GLN A 121 16.60 -9.35 -0.70
CA GLN A 121 16.46 -10.81 -0.55
C GLN A 121 16.50 -11.22 0.93
N ASN A 122 17.48 -10.71 1.68
CA ASN A 122 17.59 -10.95 3.12
C ASN A 122 16.37 -10.42 3.89
N ALA A 123 15.77 -9.31 3.46
CA ALA A 123 14.54 -8.80 4.05
C ALA A 123 13.35 -9.75 3.81
N VAL A 124 13.23 -10.31 2.60
CA VAL A 124 12.22 -11.33 2.27
C VAL A 124 12.45 -12.59 3.11
N ASP A 125 13.68 -13.08 3.17
CA ASP A 125 14.06 -14.25 3.95
C ASP A 125 13.72 -14.05 5.45
N ARG A 126 14.11 -12.90 6.03
CA ARG A 126 13.80 -12.56 7.44
C ARG A 126 12.30 -12.47 7.69
N ALA A 127 11.53 -11.92 6.75
CA ALA A 127 10.08 -11.83 6.86
C ALA A 127 9.41 -13.21 6.77
N ALA A 128 9.96 -14.12 5.97
CA ALA A 128 9.53 -15.51 5.94
C ALA A 128 9.85 -16.25 7.25
N ASP A 129 11.10 -16.14 7.73
CA ASP A 129 11.57 -16.82 8.94
C ASP A 129 10.79 -16.41 10.20
N ILE A 130 10.30 -15.16 10.24
CA ILE A 130 9.49 -14.69 11.36
C ILE A 130 8.03 -15.14 11.30
N GLY A 131 7.61 -15.74 10.20
CA GLY A 131 6.21 -16.15 9.96
C GLY A 131 5.32 -14.98 9.54
N ALA A 132 5.76 -14.11 8.63
CA ALA A 132 4.84 -13.17 8.01
C ALA A 132 3.73 -13.92 7.25
N ASP A 133 2.49 -13.48 7.43
CA ASP A 133 1.33 -14.02 6.71
C ASP A 133 1.28 -13.47 5.28
N ALA A 134 1.73 -12.23 5.08
CA ALA A 134 1.83 -11.61 3.77
C ALA A 134 3.05 -10.67 3.62
N LEU A 135 3.61 -10.66 2.42
CA LEU A 135 4.64 -9.70 1.99
C LEU A 135 4.01 -8.64 1.09
N ILE A 136 4.19 -7.36 1.42
CA ILE A 136 3.76 -6.23 0.59
C ILE A 136 4.96 -5.78 -0.25
N LEU A 137 4.96 -6.10 -1.55
CA LEU A 137 6.11 -5.99 -2.46
C LEU A 137 5.80 -5.12 -3.68
N ALA A 138 6.79 -4.44 -4.24
CA ALA A 138 6.64 -3.63 -5.46
C ALA A 138 7.63 -4.00 -6.56
N ASP A 139 8.86 -4.31 -6.18
CA ASP A 139 9.94 -4.68 -7.07
C ASP A 139 9.67 -6.04 -7.73
N LEU A 140 9.82 -6.12 -9.05
CA LEU A 140 9.54 -7.35 -9.82
C LEU A 140 10.47 -8.50 -9.44
N ALA A 141 11.74 -8.21 -9.18
CA ALA A 141 12.71 -9.22 -8.81
C ALA A 141 12.44 -9.73 -7.38
N MET A 142 11.93 -8.88 -6.48
CA MET A 142 11.51 -9.33 -5.15
C MET A 142 10.20 -10.11 -5.17
N LEU A 143 9.27 -9.75 -6.06
CA LEU A 143 8.06 -10.54 -6.30
C LEU A 143 8.40 -11.94 -6.83
N GLU A 144 9.31 -12.03 -7.80
CA GLU A 144 9.83 -13.30 -8.34
C GLU A 144 10.54 -14.11 -7.24
N TYR A 145 11.51 -13.50 -6.55
CA TYR A 145 12.26 -14.16 -5.49
C TYR A 145 11.35 -14.74 -4.39
N ALA A 146 10.35 -13.96 -3.94
CA ALA A 146 9.38 -14.43 -2.97
C ALA A 146 8.44 -15.52 -3.53
N ALA A 147 8.10 -15.47 -4.82
CA ALA A 147 7.26 -16.47 -5.48
C ALA A 147 7.96 -17.83 -5.60
N GLU A 148 9.25 -17.82 -5.93
CA GLU A 148 10.05 -19.04 -6.10
C GLU A 148 10.42 -19.66 -4.75
N ARG A 149 10.90 -18.85 -3.80
CA ARG A 149 11.48 -19.35 -2.54
C ARG A 149 10.45 -19.59 -1.45
N TYR A 150 9.40 -18.76 -1.39
CA TYR A 150 8.37 -18.80 -0.34
C TYR A 150 6.96 -18.84 -0.95
N PRO A 151 6.63 -19.84 -1.79
CA PRO A 151 5.35 -19.90 -2.51
C PRO A 151 4.12 -19.91 -1.59
N HIS A 152 4.29 -20.35 -0.34
CA HIS A 152 3.25 -20.46 0.68
C HIS A 152 2.91 -19.14 1.39
N ILE A 153 3.76 -18.12 1.30
CA ILE A 153 3.49 -16.80 1.90
C ILE A 153 2.69 -15.97 0.90
N GLU A 154 1.64 -15.29 1.36
CA GLU A 154 0.87 -14.41 0.47
C GLU A 154 1.75 -13.26 -0.02
N ARG A 155 1.64 -12.95 -1.31
CA ARG A 155 2.29 -11.79 -1.93
C ARG A 155 1.22 -10.77 -2.29
N HIS A 156 1.34 -9.57 -1.72
CA HIS A 156 0.44 -8.44 -2.00
C HIS A 156 1.20 -7.40 -2.81
N VAL A 157 0.65 -6.98 -3.95
CA VAL A 157 1.25 -5.93 -4.77
C VAL A 157 1.06 -4.59 -4.08
N SER A 158 2.17 -3.96 -3.71
CA SER A 158 2.20 -2.63 -3.10
C SER A 158 1.73 -1.56 -4.07
N VAL A 159 1.14 -0.51 -3.51
CA VAL A 159 0.73 0.69 -4.24
C VAL A 159 1.87 1.34 -5.05
N GLN A 160 3.13 1.15 -4.63
CA GLN A 160 4.34 1.63 -5.34
C GLN A 160 4.52 1.02 -6.74
N ALA A 161 3.92 -0.14 -7.00
CA ALA A 161 3.88 -0.77 -8.31
C ALA A 161 2.90 -0.08 -9.28
N SER A 162 1.99 0.75 -8.77
CA SER A 162 1.01 1.52 -9.54
C SER A 162 0.15 0.67 -10.49
N ALA A 163 -0.32 -0.50 -10.03
CA ALA A 163 -1.21 -1.37 -10.79
C ALA A 163 -2.63 -0.75 -10.87
N THR A 164 -2.95 -0.10 -11.98
CA THR A 164 -4.20 0.68 -12.16
C THR A 164 -5.22 0.04 -13.11
N ASN A 165 -4.87 -1.06 -13.77
CA ASN A 165 -5.72 -1.68 -14.79
C ASN A 165 -5.66 -3.21 -14.71
N LEU A 166 -6.62 -3.87 -15.37
CA LEU A 166 -6.80 -5.31 -15.31
C LEU A 166 -5.58 -6.09 -15.81
N GLU A 167 -4.93 -5.63 -16.87
CA GLU A 167 -3.80 -6.36 -17.46
C GLU A 167 -2.56 -6.30 -16.55
N ALA A 168 -2.32 -5.17 -15.87
CA ALA A 168 -1.32 -5.10 -14.82
C ALA A 168 -1.61 -6.10 -13.70
N VAL A 169 -2.86 -6.19 -13.23
CA VAL A 169 -3.21 -7.14 -12.17
C VAL A 169 -3.04 -8.60 -12.61
N LYS A 170 -3.53 -8.95 -13.81
CA LYS A 170 -3.33 -10.29 -14.40
C LYS A 170 -1.86 -10.64 -14.56
N PHE A 171 -1.02 -9.67 -14.93
CA PHE A 171 0.41 -9.86 -15.04
C PHE A 171 1.01 -10.28 -13.68
N TYR A 172 0.75 -9.51 -12.62
CA TYR A 172 1.25 -9.86 -11.29
C TYR A 172 0.74 -11.22 -10.81
N GLN A 173 -0.53 -11.54 -11.06
CA GLN A 173 -1.10 -12.83 -10.68
C GLN A 173 -0.43 -13.99 -11.42
N ARG A 174 -0.32 -13.88 -12.75
CA ARG A 174 0.21 -14.94 -13.61
C ARG A 174 1.68 -15.25 -13.31
N HIS A 175 2.48 -14.21 -13.10
CA HIS A 175 3.93 -14.37 -13.01
C HIS A 175 4.44 -14.55 -11.58
N PHE A 176 3.73 -14.03 -10.58
CA PHE A 176 4.21 -14.07 -9.19
C PHE A 176 3.20 -14.68 -8.22
N GLY A 177 2.06 -15.19 -8.71
CA GLY A 177 1.03 -15.79 -7.85
C GLY A 177 0.58 -14.84 -6.74
N VAL A 178 0.40 -13.55 -7.05
CA VAL A 178 -0.02 -12.57 -6.04
C VAL A 178 -1.44 -12.86 -5.57
N ALA A 179 -1.66 -12.73 -4.27
CA ALA A 179 -2.94 -12.98 -3.62
C ALA A 179 -3.81 -11.73 -3.51
N ARG A 180 -3.21 -10.53 -3.63
CA ARG A 180 -3.91 -9.25 -3.46
C ARG A 180 -3.19 -8.10 -4.16
N VAL A 181 -3.93 -7.08 -4.60
CA VAL A 181 -3.35 -5.84 -5.13
C VAL A 181 -3.86 -4.62 -4.35
N VAL A 182 -2.93 -3.81 -3.87
CA VAL A 182 -3.22 -2.51 -3.23
C VAL A 182 -3.34 -1.44 -4.31
N LEU A 183 -4.55 -0.92 -4.52
CA LEU A 183 -4.82 0.07 -5.55
C LEU A 183 -4.28 1.46 -5.17
N PRO A 184 -3.75 2.22 -6.14
CA PRO A 184 -3.37 3.62 -5.93
C PRO A 184 -4.58 4.54 -5.79
N ARG A 185 -4.48 5.60 -4.98
CA ARG A 185 -5.55 6.57 -4.70
C ARG A 185 -5.74 7.60 -5.84
N VAL A 186 -5.41 7.21 -7.06
CA VAL A 186 -5.56 8.01 -8.30
C VAL A 186 -6.76 7.58 -9.14
N LEU A 187 -7.37 6.43 -8.79
CA LEU A 187 -8.56 5.89 -9.43
C LEU A 187 -9.83 6.48 -8.81
N SER A 188 -10.84 6.76 -9.63
CA SER A 188 -12.18 7.10 -9.14
C SER A 188 -12.89 5.87 -8.57
N ILE A 189 -13.92 6.08 -7.76
CA ILE A 189 -14.68 4.97 -7.17
C ILE A 189 -15.35 4.11 -8.27
N HIS A 190 -15.77 4.74 -9.37
CA HIS A 190 -16.28 4.03 -10.53
C HIS A 190 -15.21 3.12 -11.16
N GLN A 191 -13.98 3.59 -11.32
CA GLN A 191 -12.87 2.78 -11.84
C GLN A 191 -12.54 1.63 -10.90
N VAL A 192 -12.52 1.87 -9.58
CA VAL A 192 -12.32 0.82 -8.58
C VAL A 192 -13.41 -0.25 -8.66
N ARG A 193 -14.69 0.15 -8.79
CA ARG A 193 -15.82 -0.78 -8.97
C ARG A 193 -15.71 -1.60 -10.24
N GLN A 194 -15.36 -0.97 -11.36
CA GLN A 194 -15.17 -1.65 -12.62
C GLN A 194 -14.06 -2.70 -12.51
N LEU A 195 -12.93 -2.32 -11.91
CA LEU A 195 -11.79 -3.20 -11.76
C LEU A 195 -12.10 -4.37 -10.80
N ALA A 196 -12.76 -4.10 -9.67
CA ALA A 196 -13.14 -5.12 -8.68
C ALA A 196 -14.08 -6.20 -9.25
N ARG A 197 -14.91 -5.87 -10.24
CA ARG A 197 -15.80 -6.85 -10.91
C ARG A 197 -15.07 -7.87 -11.78
N VAL A 198 -13.93 -7.49 -12.35
CA VAL A 198 -13.26 -8.27 -13.42
C VAL A 198 -11.89 -8.80 -13.01
N THR A 199 -11.36 -8.35 -11.87
CA THR A 199 -10.02 -8.70 -11.42
C THR A 199 -10.00 -10.12 -10.83
N PRO A 200 -8.98 -10.93 -11.16
CA PRO A 200 -8.92 -12.33 -10.71
C PRO A 200 -8.37 -12.50 -9.27
N VAL A 201 -8.02 -11.40 -8.60
CA VAL A 201 -7.49 -11.38 -7.23
C VAL A 201 -8.19 -10.30 -6.41
N PRO A 202 -8.33 -10.50 -5.09
CA PRO A 202 -8.79 -9.48 -4.15
C PRO A 202 -8.08 -8.13 -4.30
N LEU A 203 -8.85 -7.05 -4.16
CA LEU A 203 -8.34 -5.67 -4.17
C LEU A 203 -8.35 -5.09 -2.76
N GLU A 204 -7.33 -4.28 -2.46
CA GLU A 204 -7.20 -3.49 -1.23
C GLU A 204 -7.14 -2.01 -1.57
N VAL A 205 -7.78 -1.17 -0.76
CA VAL A 205 -7.78 0.28 -0.94
C VAL A 205 -7.35 0.98 0.35
N PHE A 206 -6.81 2.18 0.22
CA PHE A 206 -6.58 3.03 1.38
C PHE A 206 -7.89 3.62 1.89
N ALA A 207 -8.06 3.59 3.21
CA ALA A 207 -9.25 4.07 3.90
C ALA A 207 -9.03 5.43 4.58
N PHE A 208 -7.90 5.59 5.28
CA PHE A 208 -7.59 6.81 6.01
C PHE A 208 -6.09 7.12 6.05
N GLY A 209 -5.75 8.41 6.11
CA GLY A 209 -4.41 8.93 6.41
C GLY A 209 -3.84 9.83 5.32
N SER A 210 -2.57 10.21 5.43
CA SER A 210 -1.96 11.27 4.61
C SER A 210 -2.09 10.99 3.11
N LEU A 211 -2.65 11.93 2.35
CA LEU A 211 -2.82 11.77 0.90
C LEU A 211 -1.50 12.07 0.16
N CYS A 212 -1.13 11.17 -0.76
CA CYS A 212 -0.06 11.38 -1.72
C CYS A 212 -0.67 11.77 -3.06
N ILE A 213 -0.13 12.81 -3.70
CA ILE A 213 -0.60 13.29 -5.02
C ILE A 213 0.30 12.84 -6.17
N MET A 214 1.48 12.34 -5.87
CA MET A 214 2.37 11.75 -6.87
C MET A 214 1.83 10.36 -7.26
N ALA A 215 2.46 9.68 -8.22
CA ALA A 215 2.15 8.29 -8.56
C ALA A 215 2.56 7.34 -7.42
N GLU A 216 1.83 7.43 -6.30
CA GLU A 216 1.86 6.66 -5.06
C GLU A 216 3.23 6.08 -4.69
N GLY A 217 4.06 6.91 -4.06
CA GLY A 217 5.42 6.55 -3.66
C GLY A 217 6.49 6.81 -4.72
N ARG A 218 6.13 6.98 -6.00
CA ARG A 218 7.05 7.45 -7.06
C ARG A 218 7.16 8.97 -7.07
N CYS A 219 7.84 9.51 -6.06
CA CYS A 219 7.99 10.96 -5.91
C CYS A 219 9.18 11.50 -6.72
N TYR A 220 8.94 11.87 -7.98
CA TYR A 220 9.97 12.50 -8.84
C TYR A 220 10.43 13.87 -8.32
N LEU A 221 9.57 14.60 -7.60
CA LEU A 221 9.93 15.87 -6.95
C LEU A 221 11.03 15.68 -5.90
N SER A 222 10.90 14.63 -5.09
CA SER A 222 11.91 14.26 -4.09
C SER A 222 13.21 13.86 -4.76
N SER A 223 13.13 13.00 -5.80
CA SER A 223 14.30 12.55 -6.56
C SER A 223 15.05 13.73 -7.18
N TRP A 224 14.33 14.67 -7.77
CA TRP A 224 14.93 15.85 -8.39
C TRP A 224 15.64 16.74 -7.37
N LEU A 225 15.03 16.98 -6.20
CA LEU A 225 15.58 17.93 -5.24
C LEU A 225 16.69 17.35 -4.35
N THR A 226 16.63 16.05 -4.06
CA THR A 226 17.49 15.42 -3.05
C THR A 226 18.36 14.29 -3.60
N GLY A 227 18.15 13.86 -4.84
CA GLY A 227 18.71 12.61 -5.37
C GLY A 227 18.07 11.35 -4.78
N GLU A 228 17.08 11.50 -3.91
CA GLU A 228 16.47 10.41 -3.13
C GLU A 228 14.95 10.50 -3.16
N SER A 229 14.27 9.40 -2.84
CA SER A 229 12.81 9.35 -2.86
C SER A 229 12.27 8.23 -1.96
N PRO A 230 10.94 8.13 -1.79
CA PRO A 230 10.33 7.00 -1.09
C PRO A 230 10.70 5.64 -1.69
N ASN A 231 11.06 5.59 -2.97
CA ASN A 231 11.48 4.36 -3.64
C ASN A 231 12.93 3.97 -3.36
N THR A 232 13.79 4.93 -3.01
CA THR A 232 15.22 4.67 -2.84
C THR A 232 15.62 4.57 -1.38
N VAL A 233 15.00 5.39 -0.51
CA VAL A 233 15.34 5.48 0.92
C VAL A 233 14.13 5.47 1.84
N GLY A 234 12.92 5.33 1.29
CA GLY A 234 11.69 5.23 2.06
C GLY A 234 11.11 6.55 2.59
N ALA A 235 11.58 7.73 2.17
CA ALA A 235 11.02 9.01 2.62
C ALA A 235 10.80 10.01 1.45
N CYS A 236 9.70 10.78 1.50
CA CYS A 236 9.44 11.87 0.54
C CYS A 236 10.37 13.06 0.75
N SER A 237 10.81 13.27 1.99
CA SER A 237 11.76 14.30 2.37
C SER A 237 12.72 13.65 3.36
N PRO A 238 13.86 13.12 2.92
CA PRO A 238 14.77 12.43 3.83
C PRO A 238 15.32 13.40 4.87
N ALA A 239 15.30 13.01 6.15
CA ALA A 239 15.59 13.91 7.27
C ALA A 239 16.94 14.63 7.17
N ARG A 240 17.96 14.01 6.55
CA ARG A 240 19.29 14.60 6.35
C ARG A 240 19.28 15.86 5.48
N PHE A 241 18.27 16.03 4.62
CA PHE A 241 18.09 17.22 3.79
C PHE A 241 17.11 18.23 4.40
N VAL A 242 16.42 17.87 5.47
CA VAL A 242 15.47 18.77 6.12
C VAL A 242 16.22 19.78 6.98
N ARG A 243 15.89 21.06 6.84
CA ARG A 243 16.40 22.15 7.68
C ARG A 243 15.25 22.98 8.23
N TRP A 244 15.37 23.33 9.50
CA TRP A 244 14.47 24.23 10.21
C TRP A 244 15.27 25.44 10.63
N GLN A 245 14.86 26.64 10.21
CA GLN A 245 15.62 27.86 10.41
C GLN A 245 14.71 28.96 10.95
N GLN A 246 15.07 29.53 12.10
CA GLN A 246 14.40 30.73 12.59
C GLN A 246 14.94 31.93 11.84
N THR A 247 14.06 32.68 11.18
CA THR A 247 14.40 33.90 10.45
C THR A 247 13.63 35.10 11.01
N PRO A 248 14.00 36.34 10.65
CA PRO A 248 13.20 37.53 10.99
C PRO A 248 11.77 37.49 10.43
N HIS A 249 11.49 36.63 9.44
CA HIS A 249 10.18 36.50 8.80
C HIS A 249 9.36 35.32 9.34
N GLY A 250 9.87 34.54 10.29
CA GLY A 250 9.20 33.35 10.84
C GLY A 250 10.07 32.10 10.79
N LEU A 251 9.47 30.97 11.18
CA LEU A 251 10.12 29.66 11.11
C LEU A 251 10.07 29.16 9.67
N GLU A 252 11.21 28.90 9.06
CA GLU A 252 11.29 28.33 7.71
C GLU A 252 11.60 26.84 7.76
N SER A 253 10.87 26.07 6.96
CA SER A 253 11.19 24.69 6.65
C SER A 253 11.77 24.60 5.25
N ARG A 254 12.91 23.92 5.13
CA ARG A 254 13.60 23.73 3.86
C ARG A 254 13.87 22.26 3.61
N LEU A 255 13.87 21.89 2.34
CA LEU A 255 14.41 20.62 1.86
C LEU A 255 15.57 20.94 0.93
N ASN A 256 16.77 20.50 1.31
CA ASN A 256 18.01 21.00 0.70
C ASN A 256 18.04 22.54 0.84
N GLU A 257 18.34 23.28 -0.23
CA GLU A 257 18.35 24.75 -0.24
C GLU A 257 16.97 25.39 -0.53
N VAL A 258 15.96 24.58 -0.87
CA VAL A 258 14.65 25.07 -1.29
C VAL A 258 13.75 25.32 -0.09
N LEU A 259 13.20 26.54 -0.01
CA LEU A 259 12.15 26.91 0.94
C LEU A 259 10.87 26.15 0.59
N ILE A 260 10.40 25.33 1.53
CA ILE A 260 9.15 24.57 1.40
C ILE A 260 7.98 25.33 2.00
N ASP A 261 8.24 25.93 3.16
CA ASP A 261 7.21 26.67 3.88
C ASP A 261 7.82 27.66 4.87
N ARG A 262 7.07 28.71 5.20
CA ARG A 262 7.35 29.68 6.25
C ARG A 262 6.13 29.80 7.14
N TYR A 263 6.34 29.58 8.43
CA TYR A 263 5.32 29.55 9.47
C TYR A 263 5.33 30.81 10.31
N ASP A 264 4.13 31.31 10.61
CA ASP A 264 3.94 32.41 11.55
C ASP A 264 4.09 31.95 13.00
N ALA A 265 4.24 32.89 13.93
CA ALA A 265 4.38 32.57 15.35
C ALA A 265 3.13 31.85 15.88
N GLY A 266 3.31 30.63 16.40
CA GLY A 266 2.22 29.80 16.93
C GLY A 266 1.50 28.94 15.88
N GLU A 267 1.87 29.04 14.60
CA GLU A 267 1.38 28.13 13.57
C GLU A 267 2.05 26.75 13.71
N ASN A 268 1.26 25.68 13.53
CA ASN A 268 1.80 24.32 13.55
C ASN A 268 2.61 24.03 12.29
N ALA A 269 3.91 23.79 12.47
CA ALA A 269 4.79 23.45 11.37
C ALA A 269 4.61 21.98 10.92
N GLY A 270 4.23 21.78 9.66
CA GLY A 270 4.14 20.47 9.03
C GLY A 270 5.49 19.94 8.59
N TYR A 271 5.65 18.62 8.49
CA TYR A 271 6.88 18.04 7.94
C TYR A 271 7.09 18.52 6.49
N PRO A 272 8.29 19.00 6.10
CA PRO A 272 8.51 19.70 4.83
C PRO A 272 8.43 18.75 3.64
N THR A 273 7.22 18.49 3.18
CA THR A 273 6.90 17.62 2.05
C THR A 273 6.71 18.48 0.83
N LEU A 274 7.50 18.25 -0.23
CA LEU A 274 7.55 19.15 -1.39
C LEU A 274 6.18 19.45 -1.99
N CYS A 275 5.35 18.42 -2.17
CA CYS A 275 4.04 18.57 -2.76
C CYS A 275 3.01 19.27 -1.87
N LYS A 276 3.37 19.59 -0.62
CA LYS A 276 2.51 20.23 0.38
C LYS A 276 3.04 21.56 0.88
N GLY A 277 4.15 22.05 0.31
CA GLY A 277 4.70 23.37 0.63
C GLY A 277 3.81 24.52 0.16
N ARG A 278 4.08 25.72 0.70
CA ARG A 278 3.49 26.97 0.23
C ARG A 278 4.51 27.72 -0.62
N TYR A 279 4.17 27.98 -1.88
CA TYR A 279 5.07 28.60 -2.86
C TYR A 279 4.50 29.93 -3.35
N GLN A 280 5.39 30.80 -3.81
CA GLN A 280 5.05 32.09 -4.39
C GLN A 280 4.83 31.94 -5.90
N VAL A 281 3.59 32.13 -6.37
CA VAL A 281 3.22 32.09 -7.79
C VAL A 281 2.40 33.34 -8.09
N ASP A 282 2.81 34.11 -9.10
CA ASP A 282 2.13 35.33 -9.55
C ASP A 282 1.79 36.32 -8.42
N GLY A 283 2.72 36.49 -7.46
CA GLY A 283 2.52 37.40 -6.33
C GLY A 283 1.72 36.82 -5.16
N ASN A 284 1.23 35.58 -5.24
CA ASN A 284 0.45 34.93 -4.19
C ASN A 284 1.20 33.77 -3.55
N ARG A 285 1.11 33.64 -2.21
CA ARG A 285 1.67 32.52 -1.45
C ARG A 285 0.57 31.53 -1.06
N TYR A 286 0.60 30.32 -1.60
CA TYR A 286 -0.40 29.28 -1.31
C TYR A 286 0.14 27.88 -1.61
N HIS A 287 -0.64 26.84 -1.27
CA HIS A 287 -0.33 25.45 -1.63
C HIS A 287 -0.59 25.22 -3.12
N VAL A 288 0.46 25.34 -3.93
CA VAL A 288 0.35 25.27 -5.41
C VAL A 288 -0.01 23.87 -5.91
N LEU A 289 0.42 22.84 -5.20
CA LEU A 289 0.26 21.45 -5.61
C LEU A 289 -0.88 20.75 -4.87
N GLU A 290 -0.78 20.66 -3.55
CA GLU A 290 -1.82 20.08 -2.70
C GLU A 290 -1.73 20.64 -1.29
N GLU A 291 -2.88 20.82 -0.65
CA GLU A 291 -2.90 21.20 0.75
C GLU A 291 -2.57 20.02 1.67
N PRO A 292 -2.04 20.25 2.88
CA PRO A 292 -1.96 19.20 3.88
C PRO A 292 -3.36 18.65 4.16
N THR A 293 -3.64 17.44 3.68
CA THR A 293 -4.93 16.78 3.80
C THR A 293 -4.77 15.27 3.97
N SER A 294 -5.78 14.64 4.56
CA SER A 294 -5.87 13.18 4.68
C SER A 294 -7.02 12.62 3.84
N LEU A 295 -6.77 11.46 3.23
CA LEU A 295 -7.85 10.65 2.69
C LEU A 295 -8.77 10.19 3.84
N ASN A 296 -10.07 10.24 3.64
CA ASN A 296 -11.06 9.61 4.53
C ASN A 296 -12.21 9.03 3.70
N THR A 297 -12.23 7.71 3.50
CA THR A 297 -13.24 7.04 2.68
C THR A 297 -14.36 6.40 3.51
N LEU A 298 -14.56 6.82 4.76
CA LEU A 298 -15.53 6.19 5.67
C LEU A 298 -16.95 6.20 5.10
N GLU A 299 -17.33 7.27 4.39
CA GLU A 299 -18.62 7.41 3.70
C GLU A 299 -18.78 6.45 2.52
N LEU A 300 -17.68 6.01 1.90
CA LEU A 300 -17.70 5.09 0.76
C LEU A 300 -17.75 3.62 1.20
N LEU A 301 -17.76 3.34 2.50
CA LEU A 301 -17.69 1.99 3.02
C LEU A 301 -18.76 1.03 2.46
N PRO A 302 -20.06 1.41 2.35
CA PRO A 302 -21.07 0.55 1.72
C PRO A 302 -20.74 0.24 0.26
N GLU A 303 -20.25 1.22 -0.50
CA GLU A 303 -19.91 1.08 -1.90
C GLU A 303 -18.68 0.18 -2.10
N LEU A 304 -17.66 0.32 -1.23
CA LEU A 304 -16.46 -0.53 -1.22
C LEU A 304 -16.82 -1.98 -0.87
N MET A 305 -17.67 -2.21 0.14
CA MET A 305 -18.15 -3.54 0.49
C MET A 305 -18.99 -4.15 -0.63
N GLN A 306 -19.86 -3.37 -1.27
CA GLN A 306 -20.67 -3.83 -2.40
C GLN A 306 -19.79 -4.23 -3.58
N ALA A 307 -18.68 -3.52 -3.80
CA ALA A 307 -17.69 -3.81 -4.83
C ALA A 307 -16.80 -5.02 -4.53
N ASN A 308 -16.98 -5.70 -3.38
CA ASN A 308 -16.12 -6.79 -2.91
C ASN A 308 -14.64 -6.38 -2.75
N ILE A 309 -14.39 -5.15 -2.31
CA ILE A 309 -13.06 -4.77 -1.82
C ILE A 309 -12.76 -5.57 -0.55
N ALA A 310 -11.65 -6.30 -0.56
CA ALA A 310 -11.35 -7.29 0.46
C ALA A 310 -10.73 -6.69 1.72
N SER A 311 -9.98 -5.60 1.58
CA SER A 311 -9.28 -4.94 2.69
C SER A 311 -9.28 -3.43 2.55
N VAL A 312 -9.46 -2.77 3.70
CA VAL A 312 -9.23 -1.34 3.85
C VAL A 312 -7.98 -1.10 4.68
N LYS A 313 -7.06 -0.33 4.11
CA LYS A 313 -5.75 -0.04 4.70
C LYS A 313 -5.70 1.35 5.30
N ILE A 314 -5.27 1.41 6.55
CA ILE A 314 -4.96 2.67 7.23
C ILE A 314 -3.50 3.06 6.97
N GLU A 315 -3.24 4.31 6.56
CA GLU A 315 -1.90 4.87 6.40
C GLU A 315 -1.39 5.40 7.75
N GLY A 316 -0.06 5.39 7.95
CA GLY A 316 0.55 6.12 9.06
C GLY A 316 1.40 5.28 10.00
N ARG A 317 2.32 4.44 9.48
CA ARG A 317 3.29 3.71 10.33
C ARG A 317 4.11 4.61 11.26
N GLN A 318 4.30 5.87 10.87
CA GLN A 318 4.99 6.88 11.66
C GLN A 318 4.13 7.55 12.75
N ARG A 319 2.85 7.19 12.87
CA ARG A 319 1.93 7.80 13.83
C ARG A 319 2.05 7.14 15.21
N SER A 320 1.57 7.86 16.22
CA SER A 320 1.61 7.42 17.62
C SER A 320 0.67 6.23 17.86
N PRO A 321 0.90 5.43 18.93
CA PRO A 321 -0.07 4.41 19.33
C PRO A 321 -1.48 4.98 19.57
N ALA A 322 -1.59 6.19 20.11
CA ALA A 322 -2.89 6.85 20.33
C ALA A 322 -3.66 7.11 19.02
N TYR A 323 -2.97 7.59 17.97
CA TYR A 323 -3.56 7.70 16.63
C TYR A 323 -4.05 6.34 16.13
N VAL A 324 -3.19 5.31 16.24
CA VAL A 324 -3.52 3.97 15.74
C VAL A 324 -4.73 3.39 16.49
N ALA A 325 -4.81 3.57 17.81
CA ALA A 325 -5.96 3.15 18.63
C ALA A 325 -7.26 3.74 18.11
N GLN A 326 -7.28 5.06 17.97
CA GLN A 326 -8.48 5.82 17.66
C GLN A 326 -8.96 5.50 16.23
N VAL A 327 -8.05 5.50 15.25
CA VAL A 327 -8.42 5.17 13.86
C VAL A 327 -8.86 3.72 13.75
N ALA A 328 -8.15 2.75 14.35
CA ALA A 328 -8.53 1.34 14.29
C ALA A 328 -9.93 1.11 14.90
N LYS A 329 -10.18 1.69 16.08
CA LYS A 329 -11.47 1.59 16.76
C LYS A 329 -12.63 2.14 15.93
N ILE A 330 -12.47 3.36 15.38
CA ILE A 330 -13.50 4.00 14.56
C ILE A 330 -13.79 3.16 13.31
N TRP A 331 -12.74 2.73 12.60
CA TRP A 331 -12.92 1.93 11.39
C TRP A 331 -13.51 0.55 11.67
N ARG A 332 -13.11 -0.12 12.76
CA ARG A 332 -13.73 -1.38 13.18
C ARG A 332 -15.23 -1.21 13.42
N GLN A 333 -15.61 -0.19 14.20
CA GLN A 333 -17.02 0.13 14.47
C GLN A 333 -17.80 0.40 13.19
N ALA A 334 -17.22 1.15 12.25
CA ALA A 334 -17.86 1.46 10.98
C ALA A 334 -18.02 0.21 10.09
N ILE A 335 -16.99 -0.64 9.99
CA ILE A 335 -17.04 -1.91 9.24
C ILE A 335 -18.09 -2.83 9.84
N ASP A 336 -18.11 -3.01 11.16
CA ASP A 336 -19.10 -3.89 11.82
C ASP A 336 -20.52 -3.36 11.64
N ARG A 337 -20.71 -2.04 11.78
CA ARG A 337 -22.01 -1.40 11.56
C ARG A 337 -22.49 -1.58 10.12
N CYS A 338 -21.61 -1.29 9.15
CA CYS A 338 -21.93 -1.42 7.74
C CYS A 338 -22.19 -2.88 7.35
N ALA A 339 -21.44 -3.84 7.89
CA ALA A 339 -21.67 -5.25 7.64
C ALA A 339 -23.01 -5.74 8.22
N SER A 340 -23.42 -5.21 9.38
CA SER A 340 -24.68 -5.60 10.03
C SER A 340 -25.93 -5.04 9.36
N ASP A 341 -25.87 -3.81 8.84
CA ASP A 341 -26.99 -3.15 8.15
C ASP A 341 -26.47 -2.19 7.07
N PRO A 342 -26.07 -2.71 5.90
CA PRO A 342 -25.52 -1.89 4.82
C PRO A 342 -26.53 -0.87 4.27
N ALA A 343 -27.83 -1.20 4.29
CA ALA A 343 -28.88 -0.38 3.69
C ALA A 343 -29.15 0.91 4.49
N HIS A 344 -28.90 0.90 5.79
CA HIS A 344 -29.08 2.05 6.68
C HIS A 344 -27.77 2.53 7.30
N PHE A 345 -26.63 2.15 6.72
CA PHE A 345 -25.33 2.65 7.17
C PHE A 345 -25.28 4.17 7.02
N ASN A 346 -24.99 4.86 8.13
CA ASN A 346 -24.74 6.28 8.16
C ASN A 346 -23.47 6.51 8.98
N VAL A 347 -22.59 7.38 8.47
CA VAL A 347 -21.39 7.77 9.18
C VAL A 347 -21.77 8.60 10.41
N GLN A 348 -21.24 8.23 11.57
CA GLN A 348 -21.53 8.97 12.80
C GLN A 348 -20.71 10.26 12.85
N GLN A 349 -21.32 11.35 13.31
CA GLN A 349 -20.69 12.66 13.37
C GLN A 349 -19.44 12.68 14.25
N ASN A 350 -19.45 11.97 15.38
CA ASN A 350 -18.29 11.84 16.26
C ASN A 350 -17.10 11.17 15.55
N TRP A 351 -17.33 10.16 14.71
CA TRP A 351 -16.28 9.54 13.91
C TRP A 351 -15.61 10.56 12.98
N MET A 352 -16.40 11.39 12.30
CA MET A 352 -15.86 12.42 11.40
C MET A 352 -15.09 13.49 12.16
N THR A 353 -15.60 13.94 13.32
CA THR A 353 -14.90 14.90 14.17
C THR A 353 -13.57 14.35 14.67
N GLU A 354 -13.55 13.10 15.17
CA GLU A 354 -12.34 12.46 15.70
C GLU A 354 -11.31 12.20 14.59
N LEU A 355 -11.72 11.66 13.44
CA LEU A 355 -10.84 11.47 12.28
C LEU A 355 -10.33 12.81 11.72
N GLY A 356 -11.18 13.85 11.71
CA GLY A 356 -10.80 15.21 11.34
C GLY A 356 -9.68 15.76 12.23
N ALA A 357 -9.78 15.59 13.54
CA ALA A 357 -8.74 16.02 14.48
C ALA A 357 -7.39 15.29 14.29
N LEU A 358 -7.42 14.07 13.77
CA LEU A 358 -6.23 13.26 13.47
C LEU A 358 -5.66 13.51 12.07
N SER A 359 -6.39 14.23 11.22
CA SER A 359 -6.01 14.45 9.83
C SER A 359 -4.88 15.47 9.71
N GLU A 360 -3.98 15.21 8.77
CA GLU A 360 -2.97 16.19 8.35
C GLU A 360 -3.66 17.47 7.86
N GLY A 361 -3.22 18.63 8.37
CA GLY A 361 -3.84 19.92 8.08
C GLY A 361 -5.26 20.09 8.62
N THR A 362 -5.73 19.19 9.51
CA THR A 362 -7.08 19.23 10.11
C THR A 362 -8.23 19.20 9.08
N GLN A 363 -7.97 18.65 7.90
CA GLN A 363 -8.96 18.47 6.84
C GLN A 363 -8.87 17.09 6.19
N THR A 364 -10.00 16.65 5.64
CA THR A 364 -10.09 15.37 4.94
C THR A 364 -10.67 15.54 3.54
N THR A 365 -10.32 14.61 2.66
CA THR A 365 -10.79 14.57 1.28
C THR A 365 -11.10 13.14 0.85
N LEU A 366 -11.95 13.00 -0.15
CA LEU A 366 -12.13 11.74 -0.89
C LEU A 366 -11.08 11.58 -2.01
N GLY A 367 -10.26 12.59 -2.27
CA GLY A 367 -9.24 12.56 -3.32
C GLY A 367 -9.86 12.20 -4.69
N ALA A 368 -9.21 11.28 -5.41
CA ALA A 368 -9.68 10.86 -6.74
C ALA A 368 -11.03 10.14 -6.73
N TYR A 369 -11.52 9.66 -5.58
CA TYR A 369 -12.84 9.02 -5.50
C TYR A 369 -13.98 9.98 -5.83
N HIS A 370 -13.81 11.28 -5.59
CA HIS A 370 -14.82 12.34 -5.78
C HIS A 370 -14.52 13.22 -7.01
N ARG A 371 -14.21 12.61 -8.16
CA ARG A 371 -14.12 13.35 -9.43
C ARG A 371 -15.52 13.62 -9.97
N LYS A 372 -16.04 14.83 -9.73
CA LYS A 372 -17.34 15.30 -10.24
C LYS A 372 -17.38 15.51 -11.76
N TRP A 373 -16.23 15.60 -12.43
CA TRP A 373 -16.13 15.65 -13.89
C TRP A 373 -15.98 14.22 -14.44
N GLN A 374 -17.04 13.43 -14.49
CA GLN A 374 -17.02 12.14 -15.19
C GLN A 374 -18.28 11.98 -16.02
#